data_AF-C7CJL3-F1
#
_entry.id   AF-C7CJL3-F1
#
_cell.length_a   1.000
_cell.length_b   1.000
_cell.length_c   1.000
_cell.angle_alpha   90.00
_cell.angle_beta   90.00
_cell.angle_gamma   90.00
#
_symmetry.space_group_name_H-M   'P 1'
#
loop_
_entity.id
_entity.type
_entity.pdbx_description
1 polymer ?
#
loop_
_entity_poly.entity_id
_entity_poly.type
_entity_poly.pdbx_seq_one_letter_code
_entity_poly.pdbx_strand_id
1 'polypeptide(L)'
;MSDDPFIPYAVIETANWPPTSVMTIWALGVANLKRIDFDLSQSEDTFIDQALAGLKSKLGRFGGKEIPSFGRPLSIVINLEPNKGIRIGLDGSILDQIDWTMTIGSAVMDTGHGEAPLQVNM
;
A
#
# COMPACT_ATOMS: atom_id res chain seq x y z
N MET A 1 -20.33 4.34 12.04
CA MET A 1 -18.88 4.62 12.04
C MET A 1 -18.28 3.60 12.98
N SER A 2 -17.22 2.88 12.58
CA SER A 2 -16.57 1.97 13.53
C SER A 2 -15.87 2.81 14.58
N ASP A 3 -16.03 2.47 15.87
CA ASP A 3 -15.36 3.13 17.00
C ASP A 3 -13.90 2.66 17.15
N ASP A 4 -13.40 1.86 16.20
CA ASP A 4 -12.04 1.36 16.23
C ASP A 4 -11.02 2.49 15.97
N PRO A 5 -9.96 2.58 16.78
CA PRO A 5 -8.93 3.58 16.59
C PRO A 5 -8.25 3.41 15.22
N PHE A 6 -7.89 4.52 14.59
CA PHE A 6 -7.09 4.49 13.37
C PHE A 6 -5.72 3.87 13.67
N ILE A 7 -5.37 2.83 12.92
CA ILE A 7 -4.07 2.14 13.05
C ILE A 7 -3.16 2.70 11.95
N PRO A 8 -2.03 3.35 12.28
CA PRO A 8 -1.09 3.86 11.28
C PRO A 8 -0.56 2.78 10.34
N TYR A 9 -0.39 3.12 9.05
CA TYR A 9 0.14 2.22 8.04
C TYR A 9 0.75 2.98 6.86
N ALA A 10 1.64 2.31 6.14
CA ALA A 10 2.21 2.81 4.91
C ALA A 10 1.56 2.17 3.66
N VAL A 11 1.53 2.93 2.57
CA VAL A 11 1.12 2.49 1.23
C VAL A 11 2.20 2.87 0.23
N ILE A 12 2.63 1.89 -0.56
CA ILE A 12 3.63 2.09 -1.61
C ILE A 12 2.95 2.74 -2.83
N GLU A 13 3.44 3.90 -3.26
CA GLU A 13 3.09 4.50 -4.55
C GLU A 13 3.94 3.90 -5.65
N THR A 14 3.34 3.63 -6.81
CA THR A 14 3.94 2.78 -7.85
C THR A 14 3.69 3.34 -9.24
N ALA A 15 4.55 3.00 -10.20
CA ALA A 15 4.51 3.56 -11.55
C ALA A 15 3.26 3.20 -12.37
N ASN A 16 2.66 2.03 -12.13
CA ASN A 16 1.47 1.61 -12.85
C ASN A 16 0.23 1.92 -12.02
N TRP A 17 -0.52 2.92 -12.48
CA TRP A 17 -1.88 3.20 -12.06
C TRP A 17 -2.69 3.64 -13.29
N PRO A 18 -3.65 2.82 -13.77
CA PRO A 18 -4.14 1.56 -13.19
C PRO A 18 -3.11 0.42 -13.25
N PRO A 19 -3.31 -0.66 -12.44
CA PRO A 19 -2.43 -1.83 -12.46
C PRO A 19 -2.53 -2.62 -13.77
N THR A 20 -1.47 -3.36 -14.11
CA THR A 20 -1.39 -4.10 -15.38
C THR A 20 -2.11 -5.46 -15.36
N SER A 21 -2.46 -6.00 -14.19
CA SER A 21 -3.19 -7.27 -14.06
C SER A 21 -4.07 -7.31 -12.81
N VAL A 22 -5.40 -7.29 -13.02
CA VAL A 22 -6.38 -7.45 -11.93
C VAL A 22 -6.35 -8.87 -11.35
N MET A 23 -6.13 -9.88 -12.19
CA MET A 23 -6.03 -11.28 -11.75
C MET A 23 -4.90 -11.50 -10.73
N THR A 24 -3.75 -10.87 -10.97
CA THR A 24 -2.62 -10.96 -10.04
C THR A 24 -2.94 -10.27 -8.72
N ILE A 25 -3.62 -9.13 -8.76
CA ILE A 25 -4.05 -8.40 -7.55
C ILE A 25 -5.03 -9.24 -6.74
N TRP A 26 -5.99 -9.88 -7.41
CA TRP A 26 -6.93 -10.79 -6.76
C TRP A 26 -6.22 -11.97 -6.09
N ALA A 27 -5.27 -12.60 -6.79
CA ALA A 27 -4.55 -13.78 -6.29
C ALA A 27 -3.61 -13.46 -5.11
N LEU A 28 -2.96 -12.29 -5.12
CA LEU A 28 -1.95 -11.94 -4.12
C LEU A 28 -2.50 -11.04 -2.99
N GLY A 29 -3.60 -10.33 -3.26
CA GLY A 29 -4.20 -9.34 -2.37
C GLY A 29 -3.49 -7.98 -2.44
N VAL A 30 -4.26 -6.92 -2.69
CA VAL A 30 -3.72 -5.56 -2.84
C VAL A 30 -3.01 -5.06 -1.57
N ALA A 31 -3.51 -5.38 -0.39
CA ALA A 31 -2.84 -5.06 0.88
C ALA A 31 -1.50 -5.79 1.00
N ASN A 32 -1.44 -7.07 0.62
CA ASN A 32 -0.18 -7.84 0.64
C ASN A 32 0.86 -7.23 -0.31
N LEU A 33 0.41 -6.65 -1.43
CA LEU A 33 1.28 -6.01 -2.43
C LEU A 33 1.74 -4.61 -2.02
N LYS A 34 0.84 -3.76 -1.51
CA LYS A 34 1.11 -2.31 -1.35
C LYS A 34 1.14 -1.80 0.10
N ARG A 35 0.47 -2.47 1.03
CA ARG A 35 0.36 -2.02 2.43
C ARG A 35 1.54 -2.50 3.27
N ILE A 36 2.07 -1.63 4.11
CA ILE A 36 3.06 -1.96 5.13
C ILE A 36 2.44 -1.61 6.48
N ASP A 37 2.28 -2.62 7.32
CA ASP A 37 1.82 -2.45 8.70
C ASP A 37 3.02 -2.14 9.60
N PHE A 38 2.81 -1.26 10.57
CA PHE A 38 3.83 -0.87 11.53
C PHE A 38 3.74 -1.69 12.81
N ASP A 39 4.89 -1.91 13.42
CA ASP A 39 5.02 -2.35 14.80
C ASP A 39 4.75 -1.15 15.72
N LEU A 40 3.53 -1.10 16.25
CA LEU A 40 3.06 -0.05 17.15
C LEU A 40 3.59 -0.17 18.59
N SER A 41 4.38 -1.22 18.90
CA SER A 41 5.13 -1.26 20.15
C SER A 41 6.35 -0.32 20.13
N GLN A 42 6.76 0.12 18.94
CA GLN A 42 7.82 1.09 18.72
C GLN A 42 7.25 2.51 18.57
N SER A 43 8.12 3.50 18.78
CA SER A 43 7.75 4.92 18.68
C SER A 43 7.52 5.35 17.22
N GLU A 44 6.66 6.36 17.01
CA GLU A 44 6.26 6.85 15.68
C GLU A 44 7.43 7.42 14.87
N ASP A 45 8.48 7.88 15.53
CA ASP A 45 9.73 8.33 14.89
C ASP A 45 10.43 7.22 14.08
N THR A 46 10.09 5.94 14.33
CA THR A 46 10.58 4.79 13.56
C THR A 46 9.77 4.49 12.31
N PHE A 47 8.61 5.12 12.08
CA PHE A 47 7.70 4.73 10.98
C PHE A 47 8.33 4.88 9.59
N ILE A 48 9.21 5.88 9.38
CA ILE A 48 9.95 6.02 8.11
C ILE A 48 10.85 4.80 7.88
N ASP A 49 11.62 4.40 8.90
CA ASP A 49 12.51 3.24 8.81
C ASP A 49 11.73 1.94 8.61
N GLN A 50 10.62 1.78 9.34
CA GLN A 50 9.72 0.63 9.18
C GLN A 50 9.12 0.58 7.77
N ALA A 51 8.72 1.72 7.21
CA ALA A 51 8.20 1.81 5.84
C ALA A 51 9.26 1.42 4.80
N LEU A 52 10.48 1.92 4.93
CA LEU A 52 11.59 1.56 4.03
C LEU A 52 11.97 0.07 4.15
N ALA A 53 12.03 -0.45 5.38
CA ALA A 53 12.30 -1.86 5.64
C ALA A 53 11.19 -2.76 5.06
N GLY A 54 9.92 -2.37 5.23
CA GLY A 54 8.76 -3.05 4.67
C GLY A 54 8.78 -3.07 3.15
N LEU A 55 9.13 -1.96 2.50
CA LEU A 55 9.32 -1.89 1.05
C LEU A 55 10.42 -2.85 0.59
N LYS A 56 11.59 -2.80 1.23
CA LYS A 56 12.74 -3.66 0.90
C LYS A 56 12.38 -5.15 1.05
N SER A 57 11.66 -5.51 2.10
CA SER A 57 11.18 -6.87 2.34
C SER A 57 10.25 -7.34 1.22
N LYS A 58 9.28 -6.51 0.82
CA LYS A 58 8.36 -6.83 -0.29
C LYS A 58 9.08 -6.96 -1.63
N LEU A 59 9.99 -6.03 -1.95
CA LEU A 59 10.80 -6.14 -3.16
C LEU A 59 11.61 -7.44 -3.15
N GLY A 60 12.26 -7.78 -2.03
CA GLY A 60 12.98 -9.05 -1.87
C GLY A 60 12.11 -10.27 -2.16
N ARG A 61 10.85 -10.28 -1.69
CA ARG A 61 9.88 -11.33 -1.96
C ARG A 61 9.50 -11.48 -3.43
N PHE A 62 9.52 -10.41 -4.21
CA PHE A 62 9.05 -10.38 -5.60
C PHE A 62 10.17 -10.24 -6.65
N GLY A 63 11.44 -10.50 -6.30
CA GLY A 63 12.55 -10.46 -7.26
C GLY A 63 13.23 -9.09 -7.42
N GLY A 64 12.96 -8.16 -6.49
CA GLY A 64 13.87 -7.08 -6.11
C GLY A 64 13.62 -5.70 -6.71
N LYS A 65 12.80 -5.57 -7.77
CA LYS A 65 12.68 -4.28 -8.50
C LYS A 65 11.27 -3.72 -8.61
N GLU A 66 10.26 -4.58 -8.61
CA GLU A 66 8.88 -4.17 -8.87
C GLU A 66 7.89 -4.84 -7.94
N ILE A 67 6.78 -4.16 -7.71
CA ILE A 67 5.60 -4.74 -7.08
C ILE A 67 4.76 -5.38 -8.20
N PRO A 68 4.37 -6.66 -8.10
CA PRO A 68 3.54 -7.32 -9.10
C PRO A 68 2.33 -6.47 -9.51
N SER A 69 2.14 -6.31 -10.82
CA SER A 69 1.08 -5.52 -11.46
C SER A 69 1.13 -4.00 -11.27
N PHE A 70 1.89 -3.52 -10.30
CA PHE A 70 2.00 -2.10 -9.94
C PHE A 70 3.31 -1.47 -10.44
N GLY A 71 4.31 -2.28 -10.80
CA GLY A 71 5.58 -1.81 -11.35
C GLY A 71 6.52 -1.28 -10.27
N ARG A 72 7.46 -0.41 -10.65
CA ARG A 72 8.46 0.14 -9.71
C ARG A 72 7.81 1.04 -8.64
N PRO A 73 8.31 1.03 -7.40
CA PRO A 73 7.97 2.04 -6.40
C PRO A 73 8.41 3.44 -6.83
N LEU A 74 7.66 4.46 -6.42
CA LEU A 74 7.97 5.88 -6.65
C LEU A 74 8.20 6.62 -5.33
N SER A 75 7.36 6.34 -4.34
CA SER A 75 7.33 6.96 -3.02
C SER A 75 6.54 6.06 -2.06
N ILE A 76 6.54 6.40 -0.78
CA ILE A 76 5.69 5.75 0.22
C ILE A 76 4.86 6.82 0.91
N VAL A 77 3.56 6.57 1.06
CA VAL A 77 2.67 7.39 1.88
C VAL A 77 2.48 6.71 3.22
N ILE A 78 2.82 7.39 4.30
CA ILE A 78 2.60 6.97 5.68
C ILE A 78 1.35 7.68 6.18
N ASN A 79 0.26 6.95 6.38
CA ASN A 79 -0.94 7.46 7.02
C ASN A 79 -0.76 7.37 8.54
N LEU A 80 -0.80 8.51 9.22
CA LEU A 80 -0.61 8.62 10.68
C LEU A 80 -1.95 8.66 11.40
N GLU A 81 -2.88 9.46 10.89
CA GLU A 81 -4.26 9.60 11.40
C GLU A 81 -5.21 9.76 10.19
N PRO A 82 -6.54 9.75 10.40
CA PRO A 82 -7.46 10.12 9.33
C PRO A 82 -7.12 11.51 8.78
N ASN A 83 -6.84 11.58 7.49
CA ASN A 83 -6.49 12.82 6.77
C ASN A 83 -5.21 13.50 7.26
N LYS A 84 -4.27 12.71 7.77
CA LYS A 84 -2.95 13.19 8.16
C LYS A 84 -1.90 12.13 7.85
N GLY A 85 -0.93 12.51 7.04
CA GLY A 85 0.16 11.62 6.69
C GLY A 85 1.37 12.36 6.15
N ILE A 86 2.38 11.58 5.80
CA ILE A 86 3.59 12.07 5.16
C ILE A 86 3.88 11.25 3.92
N ARG A 87 4.28 11.92 2.83
CA ARG A 87 4.86 11.26 1.66
C ARG A 87 6.37 11.29 1.80
N ILE A 88 7.01 10.13 1.70
CA ILE A 88 8.45 9.99 1.73
C ILE A 88 9.01 9.45 0.41
N GLY A 89 10.22 9.88 0.08
CA GLY A 89 11.03 9.30 -0.98
C GLY A 89 11.54 7.90 -0.61
N LEU A 90 12.06 7.19 -1.61
CA LEU A 90 12.63 5.85 -1.40
C LEU A 90 13.97 5.88 -0.62
N ASP A 91 14.50 7.07 -0.36
CA ASP A 91 15.66 7.34 0.49
C ASP A 91 15.27 7.78 1.92
N GLY A 92 13.97 7.86 2.24
CA GLY A 92 13.45 8.30 3.53
C GLY A 92 13.28 9.80 3.68
N SER A 93 13.63 10.61 2.67
CA SER A 93 13.38 12.05 2.70
C SER A 93 11.88 12.35 2.71
N ILE A 94 11.46 13.33 3.52
CA ILE A 94 10.06 13.80 3.49
C ILE A 94 9.88 14.67 2.25
N LEU A 95 8.96 14.26 1.37
CA LEU A 95 8.62 14.97 0.14
C LEU A 95 7.43 15.90 0.35
N ASP A 96 6.45 15.49 1.16
CA ASP A 96 5.21 16.22 1.37
C ASP A 96 4.52 15.86 2.70
N GLN A 97 3.71 16.78 3.20
CA GLN A 97 2.75 16.56 4.29
C GLN A 97 1.36 16.49 3.67
N ILE A 98 0.62 15.41 3.90
CA ILE A 98 -0.68 15.19 3.26
C ILE A 98 -1.84 15.33 4.25
N ASP A 99 -2.92 15.95 3.77
CA ASP A 99 -4.17 16.22 4.48
C ASP A 99 -5.31 15.29 4.05
N TRP A 100 -4.95 14.12 3.51
CA TRP A 100 -5.86 13.07 3.04
C TRP A 100 -5.30 11.69 3.42
N THR A 101 -6.14 10.65 3.34
CA THR A 101 -5.75 9.27 3.67
C THR A 101 -5.58 8.46 2.39
N MET A 102 -4.39 7.88 2.17
CA MET A 102 -4.19 6.93 1.07
C MET A 102 -4.87 5.61 1.38
N THR A 103 -5.93 5.27 0.65
CA THR A 103 -6.59 3.97 0.74
C THR A 103 -5.90 2.96 -0.19
N ILE A 104 -5.99 1.67 0.15
CA ILE A 104 -5.25 0.61 -0.55
C ILE A 104 -6.09 0.03 -1.72
N GLY A 105 -7.31 0.56 -1.93
CA GLY A 105 -8.30 -0.03 -2.84
C GLY A 105 -8.69 -1.45 -2.44
N SER A 106 -9.62 -2.06 -3.18
CA SER A 106 -9.94 -3.49 -3.04
C SER A 106 -10.22 -4.11 -4.41
N ALA A 107 -9.90 -5.39 -4.56
CA ALA A 107 -10.30 -6.16 -5.74
C ALA A 107 -11.20 -7.31 -5.27
N VAL A 108 -12.37 -7.44 -5.89
CA VAL A 108 -13.36 -8.47 -5.57
C VAL A 108 -13.66 -9.26 -6.84
N MET A 109 -13.76 -10.58 -6.71
CA MET A 109 -14.27 -11.46 -7.75
C MET A 109 -15.72 -11.80 -7.39
N ASP A 110 -16.65 -11.47 -8.27
CA ASP A 110 -18.02 -11.95 -8.16
C ASP A 110 -18.14 -13.25 -8.97
N THR A 111 -18.65 -14.31 -8.33
CA THR A 111 -18.87 -15.62 -8.95
C THR A 111 -20.36 -15.88 -9.25
N GLY A 112 -21.17 -14.82 -9.36
CA GLY A 112 -22.55 -14.90 -9.81
C GLY A 112 -22.66 -15.00 -11.34
N HIS A 113 -23.07 -16.18 -11.84
CA HIS A 113 -23.43 -16.49 -13.23
C HIS A 113 -22.30 -16.69 -14.25
N GLY A 114 -21.64 -17.86 -14.22
CA GLY A 114 -21.02 -18.51 -15.41
C GLY A 114 -19.80 -17.85 -16.05
N GLU A 115 -19.60 -16.56 -15.81
CA GLU A 115 -18.45 -15.74 -16.16
C GLU A 115 -18.10 -14.98 -14.88
N ALA A 116 -16.81 -14.96 -14.49
CA ALA A 116 -16.37 -14.32 -13.26
C ALA A 116 -15.90 -12.89 -13.56
N PRO A 117 -16.75 -11.84 -13.42
CA PRO A 117 -16.29 -10.47 -13.57
C PRO A 117 -15.37 -10.10 -12.40
N LEU A 118 -14.17 -9.65 -12.74
CA LEU A 118 -13.22 -9.08 -11.78
C LEU A 118 -13.46 -7.57 -11.70
N GLN A 119 -13.75 -7.07 -10.50
CA GLN A 119 -13.93 -5.64 -10.27
C GLN A 119 -12.89 -5.12 -9.29
N VAL A 120 -12.33 -3.95 -9.61
CA VAL A 120 -11.46 -3.19 -8.70
C VAL A 120 -12.29 -2.02 -8.18
N ASN A 121 -12.57 -2.03 -6.88
CA ASN A 121 -13.25 -0.94 -6.20
C ASN A 121 -12.20 0.04 -5.66
N MET A 122 -12.36 1.29 -6.07
CA MET A 122 -11.51 2.43 -5.72
C MET A 122 -11.85 2.97 -4.33
#